data_AF-A0A1D2S4F4-F1
#
_entry.id   AF-A0A1D2S4F4-F1
#
_cell.length_a   1.000
_cell.length_b   1.000
_cell.length_c   1.000
_cell.angle_alpha   90.00
_cell.angle_beta   90.00
_cell.angle_gamma   90.00
#
_symmetry.space_group_name_H-M   'P 1'
#
loop_
_entity.id
_entity.type
_entity.pdbx_description
1 polymer ?
#
loop_
_entity_poly.entity_id
_entity_poly.type
_entity_poly.pdbx_seq_one_letter_code
_entity_poly.pdbx_strand_id
1 'polypeptide(L)'
;MSLNVERAELVEVDGRPGLRLVIDGAVAWVYEPKRSLLDLGCVVLVDDIAAPAGWDARLPPVQLPADAQTGRAALELEGVTQDALVVGLARSFWNLCNGHGRFAPRTIDVAAARARLPAP
;
A
#
# COMPACT_ATOMS: atom_id res chain seq x y z
N MET A 1 9.50 -9.27 1.91
CA MET A 1 10.13 -8.84 0.65
C MET A 1 10.21 -7.32 0.65
N SER A 2 11.33 -6.72 0.25
CA SER A 2 11.40 -5.26 0.12
C SER A 2 11.15 -4.88 -1.34
N LEU A 3 10.23 -3.95 -1.55
CA LEU A 3 9.87 -3.41 -2.86
C LEU A 3 10.65 -2.13 -3.14
N ASN A 4 11.16 -1.99 -4.37
CA ASN A 4 11.82 -0.75 -4.78
C ASN A 4 10.78 0.28 -5.23
N VAL A 5 10.25 1.04 -4.27
CA VAL A 5 9.40 2.20 -4.56
C VAL A 5 10.28 3.32 -5.11
N GLU A 6 10.10 3.66 -6.38
CA GLU A 6 10.85 4.70 -7.10
C GLU A 6 10.14 6.06 -7.03
N ARG A 7 8.80 6.04 -7.08
CA ARG A 7 7.96 7.24 -7.06
C ARG A 7 6.68 6.97 -6.29
N ALA A 8 6.22 7.96 -5.55
CA ALA A 8 4.94 7.92 -4.85
C ALA A 8 4.23 9.27 -4.99
N GLU A 9 2.93 9.26 -5.27
CA GLU A 9 2.15 10.46 -5.54
C GLU A 9 0.74 10.33 -4.97
N LEU A 10 0.31 11.37 -4.26
CA LEU A 10 -1.11 11.60 -4.03
C LEU A 10 -1.68 12.24 -5.29
N VAL A 11 -2.71 11.64 -5.86
CA VAL A 11 -3.35 12.10 -7.08
C VAL A 11 -4.86 12.05 -6.94
N GLU A 12 -5.56 12.82 -7.76
CA GLU A 12 -7.01 12.73 -7.89
C GLU A 12 -7.33 12.19 -9.27
N VAL A 13 -8.10 11.10 -9.33
CA VAL A 13 -8.54 10.45 -10.57
C VAL A 13 -10.06 10.42 -10.55
N ASP A 14 -10.68 11.06 -11.52
CA ASP A 14 -12.15 11.19 -11.62
C ASP A 14 -12.82 11.70 -10.32
N GLY A 15 -12.18 12.68 -9.67
CA GLY A 15 -12.65 13.26 -8.41
C GLY A 15 -12.44 12.38 -7.18
N ARG A 16 -11.70 11.27 -7.30
CA ARG A 16 -11.39 10.35 -6.20
C ARG A 16 -9.91 10.40 -5.83
N PRO A 17 -9.57 10.44 -4.54
CA PRO A 17 -8.19 10.39 -4.11
C PRO A 17 -7.58 9.02 -4.40
N GLY A 18 -6.33 9.01 -4.84
CA GLY A 18 -5.53 7.82 -5.08
C GLY A 18 -4.09 8.02 -4.62
N LEU A 19 -3.44 6.93 -4.24
CA LEU A 19 -2.00 6.88 -4.08
C LEU A 19 -1.42 6.08 -5.24
N ARG A 20 -0.70 6.77 -6.12
CA ARG A 20 0.02 6.17 -7.24
C ARG A 20 1.45 5.89 -6.85
N LEU A 21 1.92 4.68 -7.10
CA LEU A 21 3.27 4.23 -6.84
C LEU A 21 3.91 3.77 -8.16
N VAL A 22 5.21 3.97 -8.30
CA VAL A 22 6.03 3.27 -9.27
C VAL A 22 6.97 2.37 -8.49
N ILE A 23 6.84 1.06 -8.71
CA ILE A 23 7.53 0.01 -7.97
C ILE A 23 8.16 -0.93 -9.00
N ASP A 24 9.49 -1.08 -8.94
CA ASP A 24 10.24 -1.92 -9.88
C ASP A 24 9.88 -1.61 -11.36
N GLY A 25 9.80 -0.32 -11.70
CA GLY A 25 9.40 0.19 -13.01
C GLY A 25 7.92 0.05 -13.38
N ALA A 26 7.09 -0.55 -12.52
CA ALA A 26 5.66 -0.78 -12.77
C ALA A 26 4.76 0.12 -11.93
N VAL A 27 3.62 0.51 -12.48
CA VAL A 27 2.64 1.35 -11.76
C VAL A 27 1.81 0.47 -10.83
N ALA A 28 1.65 0.91 -9.59
CA ALA A 28 0.73 0.34 -8.61
C ALA A 28 -0.17 1.43 -8.06
N TRP A 29 -1.40 1.08 -7.74
CA TRP A 29 -2.38 1.98 -7.15
C TRP A 29 -2.83 1.48 -5.79
N VAL A 30 -3.02 2.41 -4.87
CA VAL A 30 -3.74 2.17 -3.63
C VAL A 30 -4.98 3.05 -3.63
N TYR A 31 -6.14 2.41 -3.72
CA TYR A 31 -7.45 3.03 -3.63
C TYR A 31 -8.18 2.52 -2.38
N GLU A 32 -8.81 3.43 -1.64
CA GLU A 32 -9.66 3.11 -0.47
C GLU A 32 -9.11 1.98 0.43
N PRO A 33 -7.84 2.07 0.90
CA PRO A 33 -7.21 0.98 1.62
C PRO A 33 -8.03 0.61 2.86
N LYS A 34 -8.25 -0.69 3.07
CA LYS A 34 -9.08 -1.18 4.17
C LYS A 34 -8.30 -1.09 5.48
N ARG A 35 -8.92 -0.47 6.49
CA ARG A 35 -8.31 -0.30 7.82
C ARG A 35 -7.90 -1.64 8.43
N SER A 36 -8.73 -2.67 8.29
CA SER A 36 -8.46 -4.03 8.77
C SER A 36 -7.19 -4.64 8.17
N LEU A 37 -6.90 -4.40 6.89
CA LEU A 37 -5.65 -4.87 6.27
C LEU A 37 -4.46 -4.04 6.76
N LEU A 38 -4.62 -2.72 6.84
CA LEU A 38 -3.55 -1.85 7.34
C LEU A 38 -3.17 -2.24 8.77
N ASP A 39 -4.13 -2.55 9.64
CA ASP A 39 -3.86 -2.99 11.02
C ASP A 39 -3.11 -4.32 11.10
N LEU A 40 -3.25 -5.19 10.08
CA LEU A 40 -2.45 -6.40 9.90
C LEU A 40 -1.07 -6.15 9.26
N GLY A 41 -0.71 -4.89 8.99
CA GLY A 41 0.53 -4.53 8.32
C GLY A 41 0.51 -4.85 6.83
N CYS A 42 -0.67 -4.87 6.22
CA CYS A 42 -0.89 -5.28 4.84
C CYS A 42 -1.56 -4.17 4.03
N VAL A 43 -1.28 -4.13 2.73
CA VAL A 43 -2.00 -3.29 1.76
C VAL A 43 -2.12 -3.98 0.42
N VAL A 44 -3.27 -3.85 -0.23
CA VAL A 44 -3.51 -4.34 -1.59
C VAL A 44 -2.91 -3.35 -2.58
N LEU A 45 -2.17 -3.87 -3.56
CA LEU A 45 -1.76 -3.11 -4.74
C LEU A 45 -2.71 -3.41 -5.89
N VAL A 46 -3.28 -2.36 -6.47
CA VAL A 46 -4.19 -2.44 -7.61
C VAL A 46 -3.43 -2.06 -8.87
N ASP A 47 -3.70 -2.77 -9.95
CA ASP A 47 -3.07 -2.50 -11.23
C ASP A 47 -3.52 -1.19 -11.86
N ASP A 48 -2.65 -0.64 -12.70
CA ASP A 48 -3.08 0.32 -13.69
C ASP A 48 -3.92 -0.42 -14.75
N ILE A 49 -5.11 0.10 -15.09
CA ILE A 49 -6.02 -0.50 -16.07
C ILE A 49 -5.32 -0.69 -17.43
N ALA A 50 -4.30 0.12 -17.71
CA ALA A 50 -3.48 0.03 -18.92
C ALA A 50 -2.39 -1.06 -18.89
N ALA A 51 -2.13 -1.73 -17.76
CA ALA A 51 -1.05 -2.70 -17.59
C ALA A 51 -1.60 -4.13 -17.37
N PRO A 52 -1.29 -5.10 -18.27
CA PRO A 52 -1.95 -6.42 -18.28
C PRO A 52 -1.38 -7.47 -17.31
N ALA A 53 -0.31 -7.18 -16.56
CA ALA A 53 0.32 -8.15 -15.67
C ALA A 53 0.15 -7.73 -14.21
N GLY A 54 -0.85 -8.34 -13.56
CA GLY A 54 -1.38 -7.88 -12.28
C GLY A 54 -0.44 -8.04 -11.09
N TRP A 55 -0.53 -7.13 -10.11
CA TRP A 55 0.25 -7.20 -8.86
C TRP A 55 0.05 -8.51 -8.11
N ASP A 56 -1.12 -9.14 -8.24
CA ASP A 56 -1.43 -10.46 -7.69
C ASP A 56 -0.44 -11.54 -8.16
N ALA A 57 0.02 -11.47 -9.42
CA ALA A 57 0.99 -12.42 -9.98
C ALA A 57 2.45 -12.02 -9.71
N ARG A 58 2.70 -10.76 -9.34
CA ARG A 58 4.05 -10.22 -9.10
C ARG A 58 4.49 -10.37 -7.64
N LEU A 59 3.52 -10.41 -6.73
CA LEU A 59 3.78 -10.51 -5.30
C LEU A 59 3.68 -11.97 -4.85
N PRO A 60 4.62 -12.45 -4.01
CA PRO A 60 4.41 -13.72 -3.34
C PRO A 60 3.21 -13.60 -2.39
N PRO A 61 2.42 -14.67 -2.20
CA PRO A 61 1.33 -14.66 -1.24
C PRO A 61 1.82 -14.31 0.17
N VAL A 62 1.07 -13.46 0.86
CA VAL A 62 1.34 -13.11 2.25
C VAL A 62 0.66 -14.13 3.16
N GLN A 63 1.47 -14.80 3.96
CA GLN A 63 1.01 -15.75 4.98
C GLN A 63 0.81 -15.02 6.30
N LEU A 64 -0.43 -14.96 6.77
CA LEU A 64 -0.75 -14.46 8.10
C LEU A 64 -1.06 -15.64 9.01
N PRO A 65 -0.29 -15.84 10.10
CA PRO A 65 -0.55 -16.94 11.01
C PRO A 65 -1.90 -16.76 11.72
N ALA A 66 -2.46 -17.89 12.16
CA ALA A 66 -3.61 -17.86 13.05
C ALA A 66 -3.30 -17.04 14.29
N ASP A 67 -4.29 -16.30 14.78
CA ASP A 67 -4.21 -15.54 16.01
C ASP A 67 -5.25 -16.06 16.99
N ALA A 68 -4.75 -16.76 18.02
CA ALA A 68 -5.59 -17.36 19.05
C ALA A 68 -6.29 -16.32 19.94
N GLN A 69 -5.76 -15.09 20.05
CA GLN A 69 -6.37 -14.04 20.87
C GLN A 69 -7.63 -13.47 20.21
N THR A 70 -7.61 -13.36 18.88
CA THR A 70 -8.73 -12.83 18.10
C THR A 70 -9.60 -13.92 17.48
N GLY A 71 -9.19 -15.19 17.59
CA GLY A 71 -9.87 -16.32 16.94
C GLY A 71 -9.70 -16.35 15.42
N ARG A 72 -8.78 -15.54 14.87
CA ARG A 72 -8.54 -15.46 13.43
C ARG A 72 -7.79 -16.70 12.97
N ALA A 73 -8.33 -17.39 11.96
CA ALA A 73 -7.63 -18.49 11.29
C ALA A 73 -6.39 -18.01 10.54
N ALA A 74 -5.51 -18.93 10.14
CA ALA A 74 -4.44 -18.60 9.22
C ALA A 74 -5.03 -18.14 7.88
N LEU A 75 -4.42 -17.13 7.26
CA LEU A 75 -4.86 -16.55 5.99
C LEU A 75 -3.70 -16.52 5.02
N GLU A 76 -3.99 -16.82 3.77
CA GLU A 76 -3.13 -16.57 2.63
C GLU A 76 -3.76 -15.44 1.80
N LEU A 77 -3.00 -14.37 1.57
CA LEU A 77 -3.47 -13.19 0.84
C LEU A 77 -2.64 -12.98 -0.43
N GLU A 78 -3.31 -12.95 -1.57
CA GLU A 78 -2.74 -12.59 -2.87
C GLU A 78 -2.91 -11.08 -3.13
N GLY A 79 -2.04 -10.49 -3.97
CA GLY A 79 -2.15 -9.06 -4.33
C GLY A 79 -1.78 -8.08 -3.21
N VAL A 80 -1.36 -8.61 -2.07
CA VAL A 80 -1.07 -7.86 -0.86
C VAL A 80 0.43 -7.81 -0.62
N THR A 81 0.92 -6.67 -0.14
CA THR A 81 2.30 -6.53 0.32
C THR A 81 2.37 -6.14 1.79
N GLN A 82 3.43 -6.61 2.45
CA GLN A 82 3.85 -6.21 3.79
C GLN A 82 5.11 -5.32 3.76
N ASP A 83 5.48 -4.78 2.60
CA ASP A 83 6.59 -3.84 2.51
C ASP A 83 6.31 -2.61 3.40
N ALA A 84 7.20 -2.35 4.36
CA ALA A 84 6.99 -1.35 5.40
C ALA A 84 6.83 0.07 4.83
N LEU A 85 7.52 0.40 3.72
CA LEU A 85 7.38 1.69 3.07
C LEU A 85 6.00 1.81 2.42
N VAL A 86 5.59 0.81 1.65
CA VAL A 86 4.29 0.81 0.97
C VAL A 86 3.15 0.89 2.00
N VAL A 87 3.22 0.10 3.06
CA VAL A 87 2.25 0.13 4.16
C VAL A 87 2.24 1.49 4.87
N GLY A 88 3.40 2.09 5.13
CA GLY A 88 3.50 3.42 5.74
C GLY A 88 2.89 4.53 4.88
N LEU A 89 3.14 4.48 3.56
CA LEU A 89 2.53 5.39 2.59
C LEU A 89 1.01 5.20 2.54
N ALA A 90 0.53 3.94 2.52
CA ALA A 90 -0.89 3.62 2.52
C ALA A 90 -1.61 4.07 3.80
N ARG A 91 -0.99 3.92 4.98
CA ARG A 91 -1.52 4.46 6.24
C ARG A 91 -1.61 5.98 6.22
N SER A 92 -0.58 6.65 5.71
CA SER A 92 -0.57 8.11 5.57
C SER A 92 -1.69 8.56 4.63
N PHE A 93 -1.85 7.89 3.49
CA PHE A 93 -2.94 8.14 2.55
C PHE A 93 -4.32 7.91 3.19
N TRP A 94 -4.52 6.79 3.88
CA TRP A 94 -5.77 6.48 4.59
C TRP A 94 -6.13 7.58 5.60
N ASN A 95 -5.17 8.06 6.39
CA ASN A 95 -5.38 9.15 7.34
C ASN A 95 -5.86 10.44 6.64
N LEU A 96 -5.25 10.80 5.51
CA LEU A 96 -5.65 11.97 4.73
C LEU A 96 -7.08 11.84 4.17
N CYS A 97 -7.45 10.65 3.69
CA CYS A 97 -8.79 10.40 3.15
C CYS A 97 -9.88 10.32 4.22
N ASN A 98 -9.54 10.00 5.47
CA ASN A 98 -10.49 9.83 6.57
C ASN A 98 -10.49 11.01 7.55
N GLY A 99 -10.11 12.21 7.09
CA GLY A 99 -10.25 13.45 7.87
C GLY A 99 -9.20 13.65 8.97
N HIS A 100 -8.16 12.81 9.03
CA HIS A 100 -7.02 12.99 9.93
C HIS A 100 -5.93 13.90 9.34
N GLY A 101 -6.25 14.58 8.23
CA GLY A 101 -5.42 15.59 7.58
C GLY A 101 -6.10 16.14 6.34
N ARG A 102 -5.41 17.01 5.60
CA ARG A 102 -5.90 17.57 4.34
C ARG A 102 -5.30 16.84 3.16
N PHE A 103 -6.12 16.11 2.40
CA PHE A 103 -5.72 15.56 1.11
C PHE A 103 -5.42 16.71 0.13
N ALA A 104 -4.29 16.60 -0.56
CA ALA A 104 -3.90 17.47 -1.65
C ALA A 104 -3.00 16.68 -2.61
N PRO A 105 -3.26 16.70 -3.92
CA PRO A 105 -2.39 16.06 -4.89
C PRO A 105 -0.96 16.60 -4.80
N ARG A 106 0.03 15.70 -4.74
CA ARG A 106 1.45 16.01 -4.64
C ARG A 106 2.31 14.78 -4.81
N THR A 107 3.53 14.98 -5.30
CA THR A 107 4.59 13.97 -5.18
C THR A 107 5.04 13.84 -3.72
N ILE A 108 5.28 12.62 -3.29
CA ILE A 108 5.80 12.28 -1.97
C ILE A 108 7.31 12.05 -2.10
N ASP A 109 8.08 12.63 -1.19
CA ASP A 109 9.51 12.32 -1.06
C ASP A 109 9.66 10.90 -0.48
N VAL A 110 9.99 9.95 -1.37
CA VAL A 110 10.14 8.54 -1.03
C VAL A 110 11.34 8.31 -0.12
N ALA A 111 12.44 9.05 -0.30
CA ALA A 111 13.63 8.90 0.52
C ALA A 111 13.36 9.37 1.96
N ALA A 112 12.69 10.52 2.12
CA ALA A 112 12.26 11.01 3.42
C ALA A 112 11.23 10.08 4.09
N ALA A 113 10.30 9.50 3.32
CA ALA A 113 9.34 8.52 3.84
C ALA A 113 10.05 7.25 4.32
N ARG A 114 11.02 6.75 3.55
CA ARG A 114 11.82 5.57 3.90
C ARG A 114 12.67 5.80 5.16
N ALA A 115 13.26 6.98 5.31
CA ALA A 115 14.06 7.35 6.48
C ALA A 115 13.26 7.42 7.80
N ARG A 116 11.92 7.49 7.74
CA ARG A 116 11.03 7.50 8.91
C ARG A 116 10.59 6.10 9.35
N LEU A 117 10.92 5.06 8.58
CA LEU A 117 10.59 3.70 8.96
C LEU A 117 11.43 3.30 10.19
N PRO A 118 10.89 2.48 11.10
CA PRO A 118 11.69 1.89 12.16
C PRO A 118 12.86 1.13 11.55
N ALA A 119 14.03 1.20 12.19
CA ALA A 119 15.18 0.41 11.78
C ALA A 119 14.80 -1.08 11.79
N PRO A 120 15.32 -1.88 10.83
CA PRO A 120 15.01 -3.31 10.73
C PRO A 120 15.42 -4.10 11.97
#